data_AF-A0A7W5HWG3-F1
#
_entry.id   AF-A0A7W5HWG3-F1
#
_cell.length_a   1.000
_cell.length_b   1.000
_cell.length_c   1.000
_cell.angle_alpha   90.00
_cell.angle_beta   90.00
_cell.angle_gamma   90.00
#
_symmetry.space_group_name_H-M   'P 1'
#
loop_
_entity.id
_entity.type
_entity.pdbx_description
1 polymer ?
#
loop_
_entity_poly.entity_id
_entity_poly.type
_entity_poly.pdbx_seq_one_letter_code
_entity_poly.pdbx_strand_id
1 'polypeptide(L)'
;MSDYQDFCEAFGGNASDPDFMDNWLAEYCTEISSKASDLQSRIESFNYEDLLAKYNLTKEEVIQIKSYMGIYCENNFKTQKAANNYITERKLWSEFPDIRSLNDHGLYVNIPGILPKFYRITCEILEIMKGAGAQLTKATKY
;
A
#
# COMPACT_ATOMS: atom_id res chain seq x y z
N MET A 1 34.23 -1.20 -10.56
CA MET A 1 33.53 0.07 -10.78
C MET A 1 32.92 -0.01 -12.18
N SER A 2 31.78 -0.69 -12.30
CA SER A 2 31.01 -0.89 -13.56
C SER A 2 29.55 -0.46 -13.41
N ASP A 3 29.19 -0.01 -12.22
CA ASP A 3 27.81 0.00 -11.72
C ASP A 3 26.96 1.04 -12.48
N TYR A 4 27.60 2.11 -12.96
CA TYR A 4 26.96 3.12 -13.81
C TYR A 4 26.84 2.68 -15.27
N GLN A 5 27.84 1.96 -15.80
CA GLN A 5 27.82 1.49 -17.18
C GLN A 5 26.79 0.38 -17.38
N ASP A 6 26.75 -0.58 -16.46
CA ASP A 6 25.76 -1.66 -16.46
C ASP A 6 24.34 -1.09 -16.29
N PHE A 7 24.17 -0.03 -15.49
CA PHE A 7 22.91 0.68 -15.32
C PHE A 7 22.47 1.36 -16.63
N CYS A 8 23.33 2.16 -17.25
CA CYS A 8 22.99 2.82 -18.52
C CYS A 8 22.57 1.81 -19.59
N GLU A 9 23.34 0.74 -19.78
CA GLU A 9 23.04 -0.27 -20.79
C GLU A 9 21.72 -1.03 -20.49
N ALA A 10 21.42 -1.31 -19.22
CA ALA A 10 20.18 -1.99 -18.81
C ALA A 10 18.91 -1.16 -19.09
N PHE A 11 19.02 0.16 -19.08
CA PHE A 11 17.92 1.09 -19.40
C PHE A 11 18.01 1.64 -20.84
N GLY A 12 18.78 0.99 -21.71
CA GLY A 12 18.89 1.32 -23.13
C GLY A 12 19.71 2.57 -23.45
N GLY A 13 20.47 3.08 -22.49
CA GLY A 13 21.38 4.21 -22.60
C GLY A 13 22.84 3.82 -22.75
N ASN A 14 23.71 4.84 -22.78
CA ASN A 14 25.15 4.70 -22.89
C ASN A 14 25.84 5.53 -21.80
N ALA A 15 26.79 4.95 -21.05
CA ALA A 15 27.54 5.66 -20.02
C ALA A 15 28.46 6.78 -20.53
N SER A 16 28.67 6.86 -21.85
CA SER A 16 29.37 7.98 -22.50
C SER A 16 28.44 9.16 -22.81
N ASP A 17 27.14 9.02 -22.60
CA ASP A 17 26.16 10.10 -22.73
C ASP A 17 26.05 10.84 -21.38
N PRO A 18 26.58 12.07 -21.27
CA PRO A 18 26.55 12.82 -20.02
C PRO A 18 25.13 13.26 -19.64
N ASP A 19 24.21 13.34 -20.60
CA ASP A 19 22.84 13.80 -20.38
C ASP A 19 21.87 12.65 -20.11
N PHE A 20 22.31 11.39 -20.27
CA PHE A 20 21.46 10.22 -20.07
C PHE A 20 20.87 10.16 -18.66
N MET A 21 21.68 10.43 -17.63
CA MET A 21 21.18 10.38 -16.25
C MET A 21 20.17 11.50 -15.97
N ASP A 22 20.39 12.70 -16.49
CA ASP A 22 19.46 13.82 -16.30
C ASP A 22 18.15 13.61 -17.07
N ASN A 23 18.22 13.06 -18.29
CA ASN A 23 17.04 12.69 -19.07
C ASN A 23 16.28 11.51 -18.43
N TRP A 24 17.00 10.50 -17.94
CA TRP A 24 16.41 9.37 -17.23
C TRP A 24 15.73 9.82 -15.92
N LEU A 25 16.36 10.71 -15.15
CA LEU A 25 15.74 11.31 -13.96
C LEU A 25 14.51 12.16 -14.36
N ALA A 26 14.60 12.95 -15.42
CA ALA A 26 13.48 13.78 -15.88
C ALA A 26 12.29 12.94 -16.37
N GLU A 27 12.53 11.82 -17.04
CA GLU A 27 11.49 10.94 -17.58
C GLU A 27 10.89 10.02 -16.50
N TYR A 28 11.73 9.42 -15.64
CA TYR A 28 11.28 8.37 -14.72
C TYR A 28 11.04 8.85 -13.29
N CYS A 29 11.79 9.86 -12.77
CA CYS A 29 11.52 10.36 -11.42
C CYS A 29 10.28 11.26 -11.34
N THR A 30 9.95 11.98 -12.41
CA THR A 30 8.75 12.84 -12.45
C THR A 30 7.46 12.02 -12.50
N GLU A 31 7.43 10.91 -13.24
CA GLU A 31 6.29 9.99 -13.28
C GLU A 31 6.02 9.28 -11.95
N ILE A 32 7.08 8.88 -11.25
CA ILE A 32 6.94 8.19 -9.95
C ILE A 32 6.48 9.19 -8.87
N SER A 33 7.05 10.40 -8.87
CA SER A 33 6.68 11.45 -7.92
C SER A 33 5.24 11.95 -8.14
N SER A 34 4.81 12.11 -9.40
CA SER A 34 3.45 12.56 -9.72
C SER A 34 2.38 11.55 -9.30
N LYS A 35 2.56 10.25 -9.61
CA LYS A 35 1.62 9.19 -9.20
C LYS A 35 1.57 8.97 -7.69
N ALA A 36 2.70 9.10 -6.99
CA ALA A 36 2.75 9.03 -5.53
C ALA A 36 2.03 10.24 -4.89
N SER A 37 2.26 11.44 -5.41
CA SER A 37 1.61 12.67 -4.93
C SER A 37 0.09 12.69 -5.17
N ASP A 38 -0.37 12.05 -6.26
CA ASP A 38 -1.79 11.93 -6.61
C ASP A 38 -2.52 10.98 -5.65
N LEU A 39 -1.92 9.82 -5.35
CA LEU A 39 -2.47 8.87 -4.37
C LEU A 39 -2.55 9.47 -2.97
N GLN A 40 -1.52 10.21 -2.55
CA GLN A 40 -1.49 10.87 -1.25
C GLN A 40 -2.59 11.92 -1.13
N SER A 41 -2.70 12.81 -2.11
CA SER A 41 -3.75 13.84 -2.16
C SER A 41 -5.15 13.22 -2.15
N ARG A 42 -5.34 12.08 -2.84
CA ARG A 42 -6.60 11.34 -2.85
C ARG A 42 -6.95 10.75 -1.49
N ILE A 43 -5.99 10.11 -0.81
CA ILE A 43 -6.20 9.51 0.52
C ILE A 43 -6.52 10.60 1.56
N GLU A 44 -5.87 11.76 1.47
CA GLU A 44 -6.09 12.89 2.38
C GLU A 44 -7.43 13.58 2.15
N SER A 45 -7.87 13.71 0.89
CA SER A 45 -9.15 14.32 0.51
C SER A 45 -10.35 13.36 0.52
N PHE A 46 -10.12 12.06 0.73
CA PHE A 46 -11.17 11.07 0.76
C PHE A 46 -12.20 11.35 1.88
N ASN A 47 -13.48 11.24 1.56
CA ASN A 47 -14.55 11.46 2.54
C ASN A 47 -14.77 10.20 3.41
N TYR A 48 -14.01 10.09 4.50
CA TYR A 48 -14.14 8.97 5.44
C TYR A 48 -15.46 8.96 6.22
N GLU A 49 -16.15 10.09 6.33
CA GLU A 49 -17.45 10.16 7.02
C GLU A 49 -18.52 9.35 6.27
N ASP A 50 -18.44 9.30 4.93
CA ASP A 50 -19.36 8.49 4.12
C ASP A 50 -19.19 6.99 4.41
N LEU A 51 -17.99 6.55 4.82
CA LEU A 51 -17.73 5.16 5.21
C LEU A 51 -18.43 4.79 6.52
N LEU A 52 -18.56 5.73 7.47
CA LEU A 52 -19.27 5.49 8.74
C LEU A 52 -20.70 5.03 8.46
N ALA A 53 -21.43 5.79 7.63
CA ALA A 53 -22.81 5.48 7.29
C ALA A 53 -22.91 4.24 6.39
N LYS A 54 -22.05 4.12 5.37
CA LYS A 54 -22.12 3.04 4.39
C LYS A 54 -21.80 1.66 4.98
N TYR A 55 -20.83 1.59 5.89
CA TYR A 55 -20.33 0.32 6.43
C TYR A 55 -20.63 0.13 7.92
N ASN A 56 -21.43 1.03 8.52
CA ASN A 56 -21.74 1.06 9.94
C ASN A 56 -20.46 0.92 10.79
N LEU A 57 -19.50 1.83 10.54
CA LEU A 57 -18.20 1.84 11.20
C LEU A 57 -18.27 2.62 12.51
N THR A 58 -17.39 2.28 13.45
CA THR A 58 -17.11 3.15 14.60
C THR A 58 -16.10 4.24 14.22
N LYS A 59 -16.00 5.28 15.05
CA LYS A 59 -15.00 6.34 14.85
C LYS A 59 -13.58 5.79 14.97
N GLU A 60 -13.38 4.84 15.88
CA GLU A 60 -12.10 4.18 16.13
C GLU A 60 -11.68 3.34 14.92
N GLU A 61 -12.61 2.61 14.30
CA GLU A 61 -12.37 1.87 13.05
C GLU A 61 -11.94 2.82 11.93
N VAL A 62 -12.59 3.97 11.78
CA VAL A 62 -12.23 4.97 10.75
C VAL A 62 -10.85 5.57 11.00
N ILE A 63 -10.51 5.91 12.25
CA ILE A 63 -9.18 6.40 12.61
C ILE A 63 -8.12 5.36 12.23
N GLN A 64 -8.34 4.09 12.55
CA GLN A 64 -7.40 3.01 12.21
C GLN A 64 -7.28 2.79 10.71
N ILE A 65 -8.38 2.85 9.95
CA ILE A 65 -8.34 2.78 8.48
C ILE A 65 -7.53 3.94 7.93
N LYS A 66 -7.75 5.16 8.40
CA LYS A 66 -7.00 6.34 7.96
C LYS A 66 -5.50 6.20 8.23
N SER A 67 -5.13 5.77 9.44
CA SER A 67 -3.73 5.51 9.79
C SER A 67 -3.10 4.41 8.92
N TYR A 68 -3.84 3.33 8.66
CA TYR A 68 -3.39 2.25 7.78
C TYR A 68 -3.16 2.75 6.34
N MET A 69 -4.07 3.60 5.83
CA MET A 69 -3.92 4.23 4.52
C MET A 69 -2.75 5.22 4.46
N GLY A 70 -2.48 5.93 5.56
CA GLY A 70 -1.27 6.76 5.71
C GLY A 70 0.00 5.93 5.54
N ILE A 71 0.13 4.83 6.31
CA ILE A 71 1.27 3.90 6.18
C ILE A 71 1.41 3.38 4.74
N TYR A 72 0.28 3.01 4.12
CA TYR A 72 0.25 2.54 2.74
C TYR A 72 0.86 3.55 1.77
N CYS A 73 0.47 4.81 1.92
CA CYS A 73 0.89 5.88 1.02
C CYS A 73 2.32 6.37 1.29
N GLU A 74 2.65 6.65 2.54
CA GLU A 74 3.97 7.17 2.94
C GLU A 74 5.12 6.23 2.53
N ASN A 75 4.86 4.92 2.56
CA ASN A 75 5.83 3.90 2.16
C ASN A 75 5.68 3.48 0.68
N ASN A 76 4.82 4.16 -0.09
CA ASN A 76 4.59 3.90 -1.51
C ASN A 76 4.25 2.44 -1.84
N PHE A 77 3.52 1.76 -0.96
CA PHE A 77 3.21 0.35 -1.15
C PHE A 77 2.30 0.15 -2.36
N LYS A 78 2.53 -0.96 -3.08
CA LYS A 78 1.73 -1.36 -4.24
C LYS A 78 0.69 -2.43 -3.90
N THR A 79 0.80 -3.04 -2.71
CA THR A 79 -0.11 -4.09 -2.26
C THR A 79 -0.41 -3.95 -0.78
N GLN A 80 -1.63 -4.28 -0.38
CA GLN A 80 -2.00 -4.34 1.04
C GLN A 80 -1.19 -5.40 1.81
N LYS A 81 -0.70 -6.44 1.13
CA LYS A 81 0.23 -7.41 1.72
C LYS A 81 1.53 -6.74 2.18
N ALA A 82 2.08 -5.83 1.38
CA ALA A 82 3.29 -5.09 1.77
C ALA A 82 3.05 -4.21 3.00
N ALA A 83 1.89 -3.54 3.09
CA ALA A 83 1.50 -2.79 4.28
C ALA A 83 1.36 -3.68 5.53
N ASN A 84 0.69 -4.83 5.41
CA ASN A 84 0.56 -5.79 6.51
C ASN A 84 1.91 -6.34 6.98
N ASN A 85 2.81 -6.64 6.03
CA ASN A 85 4.17 -7.08 6.35
C ASN A 85 4.92 -6.00 7.12
N TYR A 86 4.86 -4.75 6.65
CA TYR A 86 5.48 -3.61 7.33
C TYR A 86 4.99 -3.45 8.77
N ILE A 87 3.67 -3.46 8.98
CA ILE A 87 3.05 -3.35 10.31
C ILE A 87 3.51 -4.53 11.21
N THR A 88 3.61 -5.73 10.64
CA THR A 88 4.08 -6.93 11.35
C THR A 88 5.54 -6.80 11.77
N GLU A 89 6.43 -6.44 10.84
CA GLU A 89 7.87 -6.28 11.06
C GLU A 89 8.15 -5.19 12.10
N ARG A 90 7.37 -4.11 12.07
CA ARG A 90 7.46 -2.98 13.01
C ARG A 90 6.69 -3.21 14.32
N LYS A 91 5.96 -4.33 14.45
CA LYS A 91 5.13 -4.69 15.61
C LYS A 91 4.07 -3.63 15.96
N LEU A 92 3.48 -2.99 14.95
CA LEU A 92 2.52 -1.89 15.11
C LEU A 92 1.06 -2.36 15.22
N TRP A 93 0.79 -3.66 15.22
CA TRP A 93 -0.59 -4.20 15.29
C TRP A 93 -1.36 -3.81 16.57
N SER A 94 -0.69 -3.34 17.62
CA SER A 94 -1.34 -2.77 18.80
C SER A 94 -2.05 -1.44 18.52
N GLU A 95 -1.69 -0.73 17.44
CA GLU A 95 -2.30 0.52 17.00
C GLU A 95 -3.57 0.29 16.17
N PHE A 96 -3.82 -0.96 15.76
CA PHE A 96 -4.94 -1.36 14.90
C PHE A 96 -5.87 -2.40 15.55
N PRO A 97 -6.26 -2.26 16.84
CA PRO A 97 -6.99 -3.31 17.57
C PRO A 97 -8.37 -3.64 17.00
N ASP A 98 -9.01 -2.69 16.32
CA ASP A 98 -10.38 -2.87 15.83
C ASP A 98 -10.42 -3.48 14.44
N ILE A 99 -9.39 -3.20 13.64
CA ILE A 99 -9.32 -3.65 12.25
C ILE A 99 -8.48 -4.90 12.02
N ARG A 100 -7.57 -5.25 12.94
CA ARG A 100 -6.63 -6.36 12.77
C ARG A 100 -7.31 -7.74 12.84
N SER A 101 -6.69 -8.70 12.17
CA SER A 101 -7.09 -10.11 12.20
C SER A 101 -5.91 -11.04 11.90
N LEU A 102 -6.12 -12.32 12.22
CA LEU A 102 -5.35 -13.45 11.73
C LEU A 102 -6.13 -14.06 10.55
N ASN A 103 -5.50 -14.07 9.40
CA ASN A 103 -6.09 -14.41 8.10
C ASN A 103 -5.52 -15.73 7.57
N ASP A 104 -6.41 -16.58 7.05
CA ASP A 104 -6.05 -17.87 6.46
C ASP A 104 -6.30 -17.85 4.95
N HIS A 105 -5.31 -18.28 4.18
CA HIS A 105 -5.33 -18.42 2.73
C HIS A 105 -5.02 -19.87 2.33
N GLY A 106 -5.80 -20.82 2.83
CA GLY A 106 -5.60 -22.25 2.57
C GLY A 106 -4.38 -22.81 3.32
N LEU A 107 -3.25 -22.96 2.63
CA LEU A 107 -2.01 -23.49 3.23
C LEU A 107 -1.32 -22.51 4.18
N TYR A 108 -1.61 -21.22 4.04
CA TYR A 108 -1.05 -20.18 4.89
C TYR A 108 -2.09 -19.78 5.94
N VAL A 109 -1.84 -20.14 7.20
CA VAL A 109 -2.76 -19.90 8.32
C VAL A 109 -2.20 -18.87 9.29
N ASN A 110 -3.08 -18.16 9.97
CA ASN A 110 -2.78 -17.15 10.99
C ASN A 110 -1.84 -16.02 10.50
N ILE A 111 -2.02 -15.57 9.25
CA ILE A 111 -1.25 -14.44 8.73
C ILE A 111 -1.81 -13.14 9.31
N PRO A 112 -0.99 -12.30 9.97
CA PRO A 112 -1.45 -10.99 10.42
C PRO A 112 -1.93 -10.13 9.25
N GLY A 113 -3.07 -9.49 9.43
CA GLY A 113 -3.68 -8.62 8.44
C GLY A 113 -4.84 -7.84 9.02
N ILE A 114 -5.72 -7.37 8.13
CA ILE A 114 -6.96 -6.70 8.49
C ILE A 114 -8.17 -7.58 8.15
N LEU A 115 -9.29 -7.34 8.84
CA LEU A 115 -10.53 -8.09 8.62
C LEU A 115 -11.05 -7.89 7.18
N PRO A 116 -11.81 -8.85 6.64
CA PRO A 116 -12.35 -8.78 5.27
C PRO A 116 -13.17 -7.52 5.01
N LYS A 117 -13.92 -7.06 6.02
CA LYS A 117 -14.69 -5.81 6.00
C LYS A 117 -13.78 -4.62 5.65
N PHE A 118 -12.67 -4.47 6.37
CA PHE A 118 -11.74 -3.37 6.19
C PHE A 118 -10.90 -3.52 4.93
N TYR A 119 -10.53 -4.75 4.55
CA TYR A 119 -9.87 -5.01 3.27
C TYR A 119 -10.69 -4.52 2.07
N ARG A 120 -12.01 -4.70 2.11
CA ARG A 120 -12.91 -4.18 1.07
C ARG A 120 -12.94 -2.65 1.05
N ILE A 121 -12.98 -2.03 2.23
CA ILE A 121 -13.01 -0.57 2.37
C ILE A 121 -11.70 0.05 1.86
N THR A 122 -10.55 -0.49 2.25
CA THR A 122 -9.24 -0.02 1.76
C THR A 122 -9.08 -0.22 0.26
N CYS A 123 -9.61 -1.31 -0.29
CA CYS A 123 -9.70 -1.48 -1.75
C CYS A 123 -10.56 -0.40 -2.42
N GLU A 124 -11.68 0.00 -1.81
CA GLU A 124 -12.53 1.08 -2.34
C GLU A 124 -11.82 2.43 -2.32
N ILE A 125 -11.13 2.77 -1.23
CA ILE A 125 -10.32 4.00 -1.11
C ILE A 125 -9.19 4.00 -2.15
N LEU A 126 -8.59 2.84 -2.40
CA LEU A 126 -7.51 2.67 -3.37
C LEU A 126 -8.00 2.54 -4.82
N GLU A 127 -9.30 2.43 -5.06
CA GLU A 127 -9.92 2.11 -6.35
C GLU A 127 -9.39 0.79 -6.97
N ILE A 128 -9.02 -0.16 -6.12
CA ILE A 128 -8.55 -1.48 -6.56
C ILE A 128 -9.76 -2.41 -6.68
N MET A 129 -10.16 -2.74 -7.91
CA MET A 129 -11.31 -3.63 -8.16
C MET A 129 -11.08 -5.07 -7.68
N LYS A 130 -9.83 -5.56 -7.66
CA LYS A 130 -9.49 -6.90 -7.18
C LYS A 130 -8.01 -6.98 -6.83
N GLY A 131 -7.68 -7.40 -5.60
CA GLY A 131 -6.31 -7.74 -5.26
C GLY A 131 -5.86 -9.02 -5.98
N ALA A 132 -4.61 -9.09 -6.43
CA ALA A 132 -4.03 -10.29 -7.05
C ALA A 132 -3.69 -11.41 -6.04
N GLY A 133 -4.14 -11.28 -4.79
CA GLY A 133 -3.84 -12.21 -3.70
C GLY A 133 -4.69 -13.48 -3.73
N ALA A 134 -4.22 -14.52 -3.04
CA ALA A 134 -4.98 -15.74 -2.80
C ALA A 134 -6.29 -15.41 -2.06
N GLN A 135 -7.36 -16.15 -2.39
CA GLN A 135 -8.64 -15.96 -1.70
C GLN A 135 -8.49 -16.22 -0.20
N LEU A 136 -9.16 -15.39 0.57
CA LEU A 136 -9.23 -15.54 2.01
C LEU A 136 -10.25 -16.64 2.35
N THR A 137 -9.81 -17.63 3.12
CA THR A 137 -10.63 -18.78 3.53
C THR A 137 -11.21 -18.60 4.94
N LYS A 138 -10.52 -17.86 5.80
CA LYS A 138 -10.97 -17.54 7.16
C LYS A 138 -10.29 -16.26 7.65
N ALA A 139 -10.97 -15.51 8.52
CA ALA A 139 -10.38 -14.42 9.29
C ALA A 139 -10.87 -14.49 10.74
N THR A 140 -9.95 -14.31 11.68
CA THR A 140 -10.23 -14.31 13.12
C THR A 140 -9.72 -13.00 13.72
N LYS A 141 -10.58 -12.22 14.37
CA LYS A 141 -10.17 -11.04 15.14
C LYS A 141 -9.36 -11.50 16.36
N TYR A 142 -8.27 -10.81 16.69
CA TYR A 142 -7.43 -11.11 17.86
C TYR A 142 -7.05 -9.85 18.63
#